data_AF-A0A969XPJ5-F1
#
_entry.id   AF-A0A969XPJ5-F1
#
_cell.length_a   1.000
_cell.length_b   1.000
_cell.length_c   1.000
_cell.angle_alpha   90.00
_cell.angle_beta   90.00
_cell.angle_gamma   90.00
#
_symmetry.space_group_name_H-M   'P 1'
#
loop_
_entity.id
_entity.type
_entity.pdbx_description
1 polymer ?
#
loop_
_entity_poly.entity_id
_entity_poly.type
_entity_poly.pdbx_seq_one_letter_code
_entity_poly.pdbx_strand_id
1 'polypeptide(L)'
;MARRIPTRLGDGSLAEMTAAEIEADLYAGSEAAVGRAKVAPLTEDEIDHLLDIFTSPAKFSAVDYGDEVVLSFDGSGNSDIGAPILEQVVYQNHHGADMIELWHHDYSYKAVRTVLSFQTRMLKDTQQQTVVPLNYGAMPDLGRYSQPDGPAPNWSELLTQGRIQEARDAQLEAVEHLERDMWCVAEAMVAAGVDGLDFDTAGAAGDADLLATVRVARKVRDTWPYIGVEIGQAAELVLGMHGELEYEGTRLAGQWPLGQLKVCEAAGATIFGPAVKLNTTKSLAWNTARACTLIKPVTAEARIPVHVNAGMGVGGIPMTPYPPVDATSRASRALVDICKIDGL
;
A
#
# COMPACT_ATOMS: atom_id res chain seq x y z
N MET A 1 4.73 -14.84 -39.17
CA MET A 1 4.38 -15.02 -37.74
C MET A 1 4.47 -13.66 -37.08
N ALA A 2 3.50 -13.30 -36.24
CA ALA A 2 3.56 -12.05 -35.48
C ALA A 2 4.78 -12.07 -34.53
N ARG A 3 5.41 -10.91 -34.31
CA ARG A 3 6.53 -10.78 -33.37
C ARG A 3 6.07 -11.18 -31.97
N ARG A 4 6.86 -12.02 -31.31
CA ARG A 4 6.70 -12.38 -29.90
C ARG A 4 7.50 -11.41 -29.04
N ILE A 5 6.88 -10.91 -27.99
CA ILE A 5 7.39 -9.89 -27.09
C ILE A 5 7.55 -10.56 -25.73
N PRO A 6 8.78 -10.61 -25.18
CA PRO A 6 9.00 -11.10 -23.81
C PRO A 6 8.25 -10.21 -22.82
N THR A 7 7.53 -10.83 -21.90
CA THR A 7 6.78 -10.16 -20.83
C THR A 7 6.75 -11.05 -19.59
N ARG A 8 6.02 -10.63 -18.56
CA ARG A 8 5.84 -11.38 -17.31
C ARG A 8 4.38 -11.70 -17.05
N LEU A 9 4.14 -12.79 -16.33
CA LEU A 9 2.89 -13.01 -15.61
C LEU A 9 2.96 -12.35 -14.23
N GLY A 10 1.82 -12.30 -13.55
CA GLY A 10 1.72 -11.72 -12.22
C GLY A 10 2.54 -12.46 -11.16
N ASP A 11 2.89 -13.72 -11.35
CA ASP A 11 3.86 -14.43 -10.49
C ASP A 11 5.34 -14.13 -10.82
N GLY A 12 5.60 -13.30 -11.83
CA GLY A 12 6.96 -12.93 -12.28
C GLY A 12 7.58 -13.91 -13.28
N SER A 13 6.90 -14.99 -13.63
CA SER A 13 7.36 -15.93 -14.66
C SER A 13 7.47 -15.27 -16.02
N LEU A 14 8.46 -15.69 -16.82
CA LEU A 14 8.60 -15.23 -18.21
C LEU A 14 7.48 -15.80 -19.07
N ALA A 15 6.89 -14.93 -19.87
CA ALA A 15 5.96 -15.29 -20.92
C ALA A 15 6.36 -14.60 -22.23
N GLU A 16 5.76 -15.04 -23.33
CA GLU A 16 5.82 -14.34 -24.60
C GLU A 16 4.40 -14.08 -25.08
N MET A 17 4.18 -12.89 -25.62
CA MET A 17 2.88 -12.49 -26.17
C MET A 17 3.08 -11.72 -27.48
N THR A 18 2.07 -11.71 -28.34
CA THR A 18 2.00 -10.79 -29.49
C THR A 18 1.45 -9.45 -29.02
N ALA A 19 1.66 -8.38 -29.80
CA ALA A 19 1.09 -7.06 -29.49
C ALA A 19 -0.44 -7.12 -29.33
N ALA A 20 -1.14 -7.87 -30.20
CA ALA A 20 -2.59 -8.04 -30.11
C ALA A 20 -3.05 -8.79 -28.85
N GLU A 21 -2.27 -9.76 -28.36
CA GLU A 21 -2.57 -10.43 -27.08
C GLU A 21 -2.35 -9.49 -25.89
N ILE A 22 -1.31 -8.63 -25.94
CA ILE A 22 -1.06 -7.61 -24.92
C ILE A 22 -2.18 -6.58 -24.89
N GLU A 23 -2.58 -6.07 -26.06
CA GLU A 23 -3.69 -5.13 -26.22
C GLU A 23 -5.00 -5.70 -25.66
N ALA A 24 -5.33 -6.94 -26.02
CA ALA A 24 -6.50 -7.63 -25.47
C ALA A 24 -6.45 -7.76 -23.94
N ASP A 25 -5.26 -8.01 -23.38
CA ASP A 25 -5.06 -8.08 -21.93
C ASP A 25 -5.21 -6.72 -21.25
N LEU A 26 -4.79 -5.62 -21.89
CA LEU A 26 -4.99 -4.25 -21.37
C LEU A 26 -6.49 -3.93 -21.26
N TYR A 27 -7.26 -4.18 -22.33
CA TYR A 27 -8.72 -4.02 -22.29
C TYR A 27 -9.37 -4.90 -21.23
N ALA A 28 -9.03 -6.20 -21.19
CA ALA A 28 -9.60 -7.13 -20.22
C ALA A 28 -9.24 -6.78 -18.77
N GLY A 29 -8.06 -6.19 -18.53
CA GLY A 29 -7.65 -5.69 -17.22
C GLY A 29 -8.50 -4.51 -16.77
N SER A 30 -8.73 -3.55 -17.68
CA SER A 30 -9.59 -2.40 -17.42
C SER A 30 -11.04 -2.81 -17.18
N GLU A 31 -11.61 -3.66 -18.03
CA GLU A 31 -12.97 -4.19 -17.88
C GLU A 31 -13.17 -4.92 -16.54
N ALA A 32 -12.17 -5.67 -16.08
CA ALA A 32 -12.23 -6.36 -14.79
C ALA A 32 -12.31 -5.39 -13.60
N ALA A 33 -11.69 -4.21 -13.69
CA ALA A 33 -11.84 -3.14 -12.71
C ALA A 33 -13.26 -2.53 -12.79
N VAL A 34 -13.72 -2.17 -13.99
CA VAL A 34 -15.05 -1.58 -14.23
C VAL A 34 -16.16 -2.49 -13.68
N GLY A 35 -16.11 -3.79 -13.97
CA GLY A 35 -17.15 -4.73 -13.57
C GLY A 35 -17.34 -4.87 -12.05
N ARG A 36 -16.30 -4.60 -11.26
CA ARG A 36 -16.35 -4.74 -9.79
C ARG A 36 -16.49 -3.41 -9.05
N ALA A 37 -15.74 -2.39 -9.46
CA ALA A 37 -15.67 -1.10 -8.79
C ALA A 37 -16.61 -0.05 -9.39
N LYS A 38 -17.20 -0.32 -10.57
CA LYS A 38 -18.09 0.60 -11.30
C LYS A 38 -17.44 1.95 -11.64
N VAL A 39 -16.13 1.95 -11.81
CA VAL A 39 -15.34 3.09 -12.31
C VAL A 39 -15.42 3.18 -13.83
N ALA A 40 -15.01 4.31 -14.41
CA ALA A 40 -14.88 4.43 -15.85
C ALA A 40 -13.71 3.56 -16.37
N PRO A 41 -13.82 2.96 -17.57
CA PRO A 41 -12.70 2.29 -18.21
C PRO A 41 -11.59 3.28 -18.58
N LEU A 42 -10.40 2.77 -18.87
CA LEU A 42 -9.37 3.54 -19.57
C LEU A 42 -9.86 3.93 -20.97
N THR A 43 -9.44 5.10 -21.41
CA THR A 43 -9.72 5.62 -22.76
C THR A 43 -8.87 4.91 -23.81
N GLU A 44 -9.23 5.02 -25.09
CA GLU A 44 -8.42 4.45 -26.19
C GLU A 44 -6.99 4.99 -26.17
N ASP A 45 -6.80 6.30 -26.03
CA ASP A 45 -5.46 6.92 -25.98
C ASP A 45 -4.60 6.36 -24.82
N GLU A 46 -5.22 6.06 -23.68
CA GLU A 46 -4.53 5.46 -22.54
C GLU A 46 -4.16 4.00 -22.78
N ILE A 47 -5.03 3.23 -23.43
CA ILE A 47 -4.73 1.84 -23.82
C ILE A 47 -3.61 1.82 -24.85
N ASP A 48 -3.64 2.72 -25.85
CA ASP A 48 -2.59 2.86 -26.85
C ASP A 48 -1.24 3.23 -26.23
N HIS A 49 -1.24 4.14 -25.25
CA HIS A 49 -0.03 4.51 -24.50
C HIS A 49 0.53 3.33 -23.70
N LEU A 50 -0.33 2.59 -23.00
CA LEU A 50 0.09 1.38 -22.28
C LEU A 50 0.62 0.32 -23.25
N LEU A 51 0.01 0.17 -24.43
CA LEU A 51 0.46 -0.78 -25.44
C LEU A 51 1.88 -0.42 -25.92
N ASP A 52 2.20 0.86 -26.12
CA ASP A 52 3.58 1.28 -26.44
C ASP A 52 4.57 0.89 -25.33
N ILE A 53 4.25 1.17 -24.07
CA ILE A 53 5.08 0.79 -22.90
C ILE A 53 5.33 -0.73 -22.87
N PHE A 54 4.29 -1.54 -23.03
CA PHE A 54 4.36 -2.99 -22.89
C PHE A 54 4.91 -3.70 -24.13
N THR A 55 4.89 -3.07 -25.31
CA THR A 55 5.47 -3.62 -26.54
C THR A 55 6.88 -3.12 -26.84
N SER A 56 7.35 -2.12 -26.09
CA SER A 56 8.70 -1.57 -26.21
C SER A 56 9.79 -2.66 -26.11
N PRO A 57 10.79 -2.66 -27.02
CA PRO A 57 11.92 -3.59 -26.98
C PRO A 57 12.92 -3.28 -25.85
N ALA A 58 12.82 -2.12 -25.18
CA ALA A 58 13.74 -1.73 -24.12
C ALA A 58 13.59 -2.67 -22.92
N LYS A 59 14.68 -3.06 -22.25
CA LYS A 59 14.55 -3.90 -21.04
C LYS A 59 13.92 -3.11 -19.88
N PHE A 60 14.26 -1.84 -19.76
CA PHE A 60 13.82 -0.93 -18.70
C PHE A 60 12.98 0.20 -19.29
N SER A 61 12.02 0.70 -18.52
CA SER A 61 11.21 1.88 -18.86
C SER A 61 11.37 2.95 -17.79
N ALA A 62 11.15 4.22 -18.13
CA ALA A 62 11.16 5.33 -17.20
C ALA A 62 10.25 6.45 -17.71
N VAL A 63 9.94 7.39 -16.82
CA VAL A 63 9.29 8.65 -17.17
C VAL A 63 10.29 9.61 -17.83
N ASP A 64 9.78 10.64 -18.49
CA ASP A 64 10.61 11.69 -19.08
C ASP A 64 11.11 12.66 -18.00
N TYR A 65 12.20 13.38 -18.28
CA TYR A 65 12.71 14.41 -17.39
C TYR A 65 11.65 15.50 -17.15
N GLY A 66 11.36 15.78 -15.88
CA GLY A 66 10.31 16.70 -15.43
C GLY A 66 9.02 16.00 -15.01
N ASP A 67 8.87 14.72 -15.30
CA ASP A 67 7.71 13.90 -14.90
C ASP A 67 8.05 12.93 -13.74
N GLU A 68 9.21 13.12 -13.08
CA GLU A 68 9.58 12.34 -11.90
C GLU A 68 8.62 12.55 -10.73
N VAL A 69 8.39 11.48 -9.97
CA VAL A 69 7.55 11.44 -8.77
C VAL A 69 8.39 11.10 -7.55
N VAL A 70 7.86 11.33 -6.35
CA VAL A 70 8.54 11.03 -5.09
C VAL A 70 8.77 9.52 -4.97
N LEU A 71 10.01 9.10 -4.74
CA LEU A 71 10.33 7.71 -4.40
C LEU A 71 10.26 7.54 -2.88
N SER A 72 9.10 7.06 -2.41
CA SER A 72 8.81 6.80 -1.01
C SER A 72 8.92 5.33 -0.70
N PHE A 73 9.95 4.94 0.04
CA PHE A 73 10.19 3.53 0.32
C PHE A 73 9.55 3.10 1.64
N ASP A 74 8.39 2.44 1.54
CA ASP A 74 7.83 1.62 2.61
C ASP A 74 8.80 0.48 2.95
N GLY A 75 8.98 0.18 4.24
CA GLY A 75 9.88 -0.91 4.65
C GLY A 75 11.35 -0.75 4.21
N SER A 76 11.85 0.47 4.00
CA SER A 76 13.25 0.66 3.62
C SER A 76 14.22 0.04 4.66
N GLY A 77 15.35 -0.52 4.22
CA GLY A 77 16.27 -1.21 5.12
C GLY A 77 15.94 -2.69 5.39
N ASN A 78 15.67 -3.46 4.32
CA ASN A 78 15.38 -4.91 4.29
C ASN A 78 16.41 -5.87 4.91
N SER A 79 17.44 -5.36 5.60
CA SER A 79 18.53 -6.14 6.20
C SER A 79 19.34 -6.94 5.17
N ASP A 80 19.29 -6.55 3.90
CA ASP A 80 20.06 -7.16 2.79
C ASP A 80 21.55 -6.79 2.84
N ILE A 81 21.89 -5.67 3.48
CA ILE A 81 23.22 -5.07 3.59
C ILE A 81 23.53 -4.77 5.06
N GLY A 82 23.69 -5.83 5.84
CA GLY A 82 24.30 -5.75 7.16
C GLY A 82 23.40 -5.16 8.24
N ALA A 83 23.51 -3.85 8.50
CA ALA A 83 22.85 -3.21 9.63
C ALA A 83 21.74 -2.25 9.16
N PRO A 84 20.56 -2.23 9.82
CA PRO A 84 19.41 -1.43 9.35
C PRO A 84 19.74 0.05 9.08
N ILE A 85 20.52 0.70 9.94
CA ILE A 85 20.90 2.11 9.76
C ILE A 85 21.78 2.33 8.52
N LEU A 86 22.70 1.40 8.23
CA LEU A 86 23.54 1.50 7.04
C LEU A 86 22.69 1.42 5.78
N GLU A 87 21.66 0.58 5.78
CA GLU A 87 20.78 0.47 4.64
C GLU A 87 19.96 1.72 4.41
N GLN A 88 19.46 2.39 5.45
CA GLN A 88 18.79 3.69 5.32
C GLN A 88 19.66 4.70 4.56
N VAL A 89 20.96 4.72 4.87
CA VAL A 89 21.95 5.55 4.16
C VAL A 89 22.14 5.09 2.70
N VAL A 90 22.08 3.78 2.43
CA VAL A 90 22.15 3.25 1.06
C VAL A 90 20.90 3.60 0.25
N TYR A 91 19.70 3.48 0.83
CA TYR A 91 18.45 3.87 0.18
C TYR A 91 18.48 5.34 -0.26
N GLN A 92 18.84 6.24 0.66
CA GLN A 92 19.00 7.64 0.32
C GLN A 92 20.08 7.89 -0.74
N ASN A 93 21.31 7.39 -0.52
CA ASN A 93 22.47 7.82 -1.32
C ASN A 93 22.64 7.08 -2.65
N HIS A 94 22.16 5.84 -2.75
CA HIS A 94 22.39 4.98 -3.93
C HIS A 94 21.10 4.56 -4.62
N HIS A 95 19.99 4.42 -3.90
CA HIS A 95 18.69 4.12 -4.51
C HIS A 95 17.89 5.38 -4.85
N GLY A 96 18.31 6.55 -4.37
CA GLY A 96 17.68 7.83 -4.67
C GLY A 96 16.32 7.98 -3.99
N ALA A 97 16.14 7.36 -2.81
CA ALA A 97 14.93 7.53 -2.02
C ALA A 97 14.75 9.01 -1.62
N ASP A 98 13.59 9.57 -1.92
CA ASP A 98 13.18 10.91 -1.51
C ASP A 98 12.56 10.91 -0.12
N MET A 99 12.03 9.78 0.30
CA MET A 99 11.53 9.49 1.65
C MET A 99 11.88 8.04 2.02
N ILE A 100 12.27 7.83 3.27
CA ILE A 100 12.62 6.51 3.80
C ILE A 100 11.79 6.20 5.03
N GLU A 101 11.68 4.92 5.33
CA GLU A 101 10.94 4.41 6.46
C GLU A 101 11.78 3.48 7.33
N LEU A 102 11.80 3.74 8.64
CA LEU A 102 12.28 2.78 9.61
C LEU A 102 11.16 1.87 10.10
N TRP A 103 11.49 0.60 10.31
CA TRP A 103 10.52 -0.40 10.72
C TRP A 103 11.18 -1.55 11.50
N HIS A 104 10.34 -2.47 11.99
CA HIS A 104 10.77 -3.68 12.68
C HIS A 104 10.39 -4.92 11.87
N HIS A 105 11.25 -5.95 11.78
CA HIS A 105 11.06 -7.15 10.93
C HIS A 105 9.70 -7.87 11.01
N ASP A 106 9.03 -7.83 12.16
CA ASP A 106 7.69 -8.41 12.34
C ASP A 106 6.57 -7.52 11.76
N TYR A 107 6.89 -6.25 11.52
CA TYR A 107 6.11 -5.19 10.88
C TYR A 107 4.70 -5.01 11.45
N SER A 108 4.50 -5.27 12.75
CA SER A 108 3.23 -5.07 13.44
C SER A 108 3.38 -4.20 14.69
N TYR A 109 2.38 -3.36 14.97
CA TYR A 109 2.38 -2.52 16.18
C TYR A 109 2.45 -3.35 17.48
N LYS A 110 1.84 -4.53 17.49
CA LYS A 110 1.90 -5.48 18.63
C LYS A 110 3.34 -5.88 18.96
N ALA A 111 4.15 -6.17 17.94
CA ALA A 111 5.55 -6.52 18.13
C ALA A 111 6.42 -5.30 18.45
N VAL A 112 6.27 -4.20 17.71
CA VAL A 112 7.05 -2.96 17.89
C VAL A 112 6.96 -2.46 19.34
N ARG A 113 5.76 -2.51 19.95
CA ARG A 113 5.54 -2.09 21.34
C ARG A 113 6.48 -2.79 22.33
N THR A 114 6.88 -4.03 22.07
CA THR A 114 7.73 -4.81 22.99
C THR A 114 9.22 -4.43 22.92
N VAL A 115 9.63 -3.75 21.84
CA VAL A 115 11.02 -3.36 21.56
C VAL A 115 11.17 -1.84 21.36
N LEU A 116 10.25 -1.06 21.89
CA LEU A 116 10.07 0.36 21.59
C LEU A 116 11.31 1.23 21.92
N SER A 117 12.00 0.93 23.02
CA SER A 117 13.23 1.64 23.41
C SER A 117 14.37 1.44 22.40
N PHE A 118 14.45 0.25 21.80
CA PHE A 118 15.43 -0.04 20.77
C PHE A 118 15.08 0.66 19.45
N GLN A 119 13.80 0.61 19.06
CA GLN A 119 13.31 1.24 17.83
C GLN A 119 13.45 2.78 17.87
N THR A 120 13.06 3.42 18.96
CA THR A 120 13.22 4.88 19.14
C THR A 120 14.68 5.32 19.17
N ARG A 121 15.60 4.49 19.69
CA ARG A 121 17.04 4.77 19.62
C ARG A 121 17.55 4.64 18.19
N MET A 122 17.14 3.60 17.47
CA MET A 122 17.52 3.37 16.09
C MET A 122 17.05 4.51 15.18
N LEU A 123 15.84 5.01 15.38
CA LEU A 123 15.32 6.19 14.70
C LEU A 123 16.26 7.38 14.84
N LYS A 124 16.62 7.74 16.09
CA LYS A 124 17.55 8.85 16.36
C LYS A 124 18.91 8.65 15.71
N ASP A 125 19.47 7.44 15.80
CA ASP A 125 20.77 7.13 15.21
C ASP A 125 20.73 7.19 13.67
N THR A 126 19.59 6.87 13.06
CA THR A 126 19.35 6.99 11.62
C THR A 126 19.25 8.45 11.20
N GLN A 127 18.48 9.28 11.92
CA GLN A 127 18.34 10.72 11.62
C GLN A 127 19.66 11.50 11.73
N GLN A 128 20.66 10.99 12.46
CA GLN A 128 22.01 11.60 12.46
C GLN A 128 22.82 11.30 11.19
N GLN A 129 22.36 10.38 10.35
CA GLN A 129 23.07 9.88 9.17
C GLN A 129 22.31 10.11 7.86
N THR A 130 21.03 10.47 7.95
CA THR A 130 20.16 10.76 6.81
C THR A 130 19.73 12.24 6.82
N VAL A 131 19.28 12.71 5.65
CA VAL A 131 18.76 14.06 5.42
C VAL A 131 17.36 14.05 4.82
N VAL A 132 16.97 12.96 4.14
CA VAL A 132 15.60 12.79 3.66
C VAL A 132 14.66 12.47 4.83
N PRO A 133 13.35 12.79 4.72
CA PRO A 133 12.38 12.50 5.77
C PRO A 133 12.39 11.01 6.14
N LEU A 134 12.39 10.73 7.45
CA LEU A 134 12.36 9.39 8.01
C LEU A 134 11.03 9.12 8.71
N ASN A 135 10.17 8.36 8.03
CA ASN A 135 8.93 7.84 8.60
C ASN A 135 9.20 6.62 9.49
N TYR A 136 8.21 6.28 10.32
CA TYR A 136 8.17 4.99 11.00
C TYR A 136 6.92 4.22 10.58
N GLY A 137 7.11 3.04 10.01
CA GLY A 137 6.04 2.19 9.51
C GLY A 137 5.81 0.93 10.33
N ALA A 138 4.55 0.57 10.44
CA ALA A 138 4.12 -0.74 10.91
C ALA A 138 2.68 -1.02 10.47
N MET A 139 2.37 -2.30 10.31
CA MET A 139 1.01 -2.75 10.02
C MET A 139 0.14 -2.72 11.27
N PRO A 140 -1.12 -2.25 11.16
CA PRO A 140 -2.13 -2.42 12.18
C PRO A 140 -2.31 -3.90 12.56
N ASP A 141 -2.48 -4.78 11.57
CA ASP A 141 -2.55 -6.24 11.71
C ASP A 141 -3.47 -6.69 12.87
N LEU A 142 -4.75 -6.29 12.80
CA LEU A 142 -5.76 -6.59 13.82
C LEU A 142 -5.85 -8.10 14.11
N GLY A 143 -5.59 -8.95 13.10
CA GLY A 143 -5.60 -10.41 13.22
C GLY A 143 -4.75 -10.93 14.38
N ARG A 144 -3.63 -10.28 14.71
CA ARG A 144 -2.77 -10.66 15.83
C ARG A 144 -3.41 -10.51 17.21
N TYR A 145 -4.55 -9.83 17.31
CA TYR A 145 -5.27 -9.66 18.56
C TYR A 145 -6.36 -10.73 18.77
N SER A 146 -6.53 -11.65 17.80
CA SER A 146 -7.39 -12.82 17.94
C SER A 146 -6.70 -14.01 18.63
N GLN A 147 -7.48 -14.81 19.36
CA GLN A 147 -7.01 -16.06 19.97
C GLN A 147 -6.53 -17.08 18.91
N PRO A 148 -5.51 -17.91 19.23
CA PRO A 148 -4.95 -18.12 20.58
C PRO A 148 -3.87 -17.12 21.01
N ASP A 149 -3.29 -16.36 20.07
CA ASP A 149 -2.11 -15.52 20.35
C ASP A 149 -2.48 -14.11 20.86
N GLY A 150 -3.73 -13.71 20.67
CA GLY A 150 -4.30 -12.45 21.10
C GLY A 150 -5.38 -12.58 22.18
N PRO A 151 -5.76 -11.46 22.80
CA PRO A 151 -6.74 -11.45 23.89
C PRO A 151 -8.17 -11.73 23.42
N ALA A 152 -8.56 -11.23 22.23
CA ALA A 152 -9.93 -11.25 21.77
C ALA A 152 -10.32 -12.63 21.20
N PRO A 153 -11.60 -13.06 21.32
CA PRO A 153 -12.08 -14.28 20.67
C PRO A 153 -11.80 -14.29 19.16
N ASN A 154 -11.57 -15.48 18.59
CA ASN A 154 -11.27 -15.59 17.17
C ASN A 154 -12.54 -15.39 16.31
N TRP A 155 -12.73 -14.19 15.77
CA TRP A 155 -13.90 -13.88 14.95
C TRP A 155 -13.98 -14.70 13.67
N SER A 156 -12.85 -15.12 13.09
CA SER A 156 -12.85 -15.97 11.89
C SER A 156 -13.47 -17.33 12.21
N GLU A 157 -13.14 -17.93 13.35
CA GLU A 157 -13.78 -19.17 13.80
C GLU A 157 -15.26 -18.97 14.16
N LEU A 158 -15.57 -17.90 14.90
CA LEU A 158 -16.96 -17.58 15.30
C LEU A 158 -17.87 -17.38 14.08
N LEU A 159 -17.38 -16.69 13.03
CA LEU A 159 -18.11 -16.51 11.78
C LEU A 159 -18.43 -17.86 11.11
N THR A 160 -17.49 -18.81 11.08
CA THR A 160 -17.75 -20.14 10.52
C THR A 160 -18.78 -20.96 11.31
N GLN A 161 -18.99 -20.63 12.58
CA GLN A 161 -19.99 -21.24 13.44
C GLN A 161 -21.37 -20.55 13.36
N GLY A 162 -21.50 -19.50 12.55
CA GLY A 162 -22.72 -18.67 12.47
C GLY A 162 -22.94 -17.75 13.68
N ARG A 163 -21.92 -17.58 14.53
CA ARG A 163 -21.97 -16.73 15.73
C ARG A 163 -21.61 -15.28 15.38
N ILE A 164 -22.46 -14.66 14.55
CA ILE A 164 -22.16 -13.38 13.91
C ILE A 164 -21.98 -12.23 14.90
N GLN A 165 -22.88 -12.10 15.89
CA GLN A 165 -22.78 -11.01 16.87
C GLN A 165 -21.51 -11.14 17.71
N GLU A 166 -21.18 -12.36 18.15
CA GLU A 166 -19.98 -12.61 18.95
C GLU A 166 -18.70 -12.34 18.15
N ALA A 167 -18.69 -12.64 16.84
CA ALA A 167 -17.57 -12.30 15.96
C ALA A 167 -17.41 -10.78 15.77
N ARG A 168 -18.51 -10.02 15.77
CA ARG A 168 -18.48 -8.55 15.71
C ARG A 168 -17.96 -7.95 17.00
N ASP A 169 -18.48 -8.43 18.13
CA ASP A 169 -18.06 -7.98 19.47
C ASP A 169 -16.57 -8.26 19.67
N ALA A 170 -16.08 -9.42 19.23
CA ALA A 170 -14.66 -9.78 19.30
C ALA A 170 -13.76 -8.86 18.44
N GLN A 171 -14.23 -8.43 17.27
CA GLN A 171 -13.50 -7.45 16.46
C GLN A 171 -13.43 -6.08 17.14
N LEU A 172 -14.51 -5.63 17.79
CA LEU A 172 -14.51 -4.38 18.56
C LEU A 172 -13.56 -4.44 19.76
N GLU A 173 -13.49 -5.57 20.47
CA GLU A 173 -12.50 -5.80 21.53
C GLU A 173 -11.07 -5.73 20.97
N ALA A 174 -10.80 -6.38 19.84
CA ALA A 174 -9.49 -6.34 19.20
C ALA A 174 -9.11 -4.91 18.76
N VAL A 175 -10.07 -4.10 18.30
CA VAL A 175 -9.86 -2.69 17.93
C VAL A 175 -9.33 -1.88 19.10
N GLU A 176 -9.89 -2.06 20.31
CA GLU A 176 -9.42 -1.33 21.50
C GLU A 176 -7.95 -1.66 21.85
N HIS A 177 -7.54 -2.91 21.66
CA HIS A 177 -6.15 -3.32 21.87
C HIS A 177 -5.23 -2.72 20.81
N LEU A 178 -5.63 -2.80 19.54
CA LEU A 178 -4.87 -2.26 18.43
C LEU A 178 -4.70 -0.74 18.52
N GLU A 179 -5.78 0.00 18.79
CA GLU A 179 -5.71 1.47 18.96
C GLU A 179 -4.73 1.87 20.06
N ARG A 180 -4.69 1.13 21.17
CA ARG A 180 -3.77 1.37 22.28
C ARG A 180 -2.31 1.17 21.88
N ASP A 181 -2.03 0.10 21.15
CA ASP A 181 -0.67 -0.25 20.75
C ASP A 181 -0.15 0.70 19.66
N MET A 182 -0.98 1.04 18.66
CA MET A 182 -0.65 2.07 17.67
C MET A 182 -0.37 3.41 18.34
N TRP A 183 -1.23 3.84 19.28
CA TRP A 183 -1.03 5.10 20.01
C TRP A 183 0.26 5.11 20.84
N CYS A 184 0.55 4.01 21.55
CA CYS A 184 1.76 3.87 22.36
C CYS A 184 3.03 4.01 21.51
N VAL A 185 3.04 3.38 20.33
CA VAL A 185 4.17 3.47 19.39
C VAL A 185 4.26 4.89 18.81
N ALA A 186 3.15 5.46 18.37
CA ALA A 186 3.10 6.83 17.85
C ALA A 186 3.66 7.86 18.85
N GLU A 187 3.21 7.81 20.12
CA GLU A 187 3.73 8.69 21.19
C GLU A 187 5.25 8.60 21.33
N ALA A 188 5.79 7.38 21.32
CA ALA A 188 7.22 7.18 21.48
C ALA A 188 8.03 7.61 20.25
N MET A 189 7.53 7.37 19.03
CA MET A 189 8.20 7.80 17.80
C MET A 189 8.19 9.32 17.64
N VAL A 190 7.06 9.97 17.92
CA VAL A 190 6.97 11.43 17.92
C VAL A 190 7.88 12.04 18.98
N ALA A 191 7.94 11.47 20.20
CA ALA A 191 8.89 11.90 21.22
C ALA A 191 10.36 11.65 20.83
N ALA A 192 10.62 10.67 19.96
CA ALA A 192 11.94 10.40 19.43
C ALA A 192 12.34 11.34 18.28
N GLY A 193 11.36 11.99 17.64
CA GLY A 193 11.57 13.00 16.60
C GLY A 193 11.25 12.51 15.18
N VAL A 194 10.41 11.48 15.02
CA VAL A 194 9.99 10.97 13.71
C VAL A 194 9.41 12.06 12.81
N ASP A 195 9.65 12.00 11.51
CA ASP A 195 9.13 12.96 10.54
C ASP A 195 7.68 12.64 10.12
N GLY A 196 7.34 11.35 10.08
CA GLY A 196 6.00 10.86 9.78
C GLY A 196 5.72 9.47 10.34
N LEU A 197 4.44 9.11 10.39
CA LEU A 197 3.97 7.77 10.77
C LEU A 197 3.28 7.14 9.56
N ASP A 198 3.65 5.92 9.23
CA ASP A 198 2.95 5.13 8.23
C ASP A 198 2.16 4.01 8.91
N PHE A 199 0.84 4.04 8.69
CA PHE A 199 -0.05 2.94 9.02
C PHE A 199 -0.23 2.07 7.77
N ASP A 200 0.84 1.36 7.40
CA ASP A 200 0.86 0.54 6.19
C ASP A 200 -0.06 -0.69 6.30
N THR A 201 -0.51 -1.21 5.16
CA THR A 201 -1.33 -2.42 5.06
C THR A 201 -2.60 -2.32 5.93
N ALA A 202 -3.14 -1.11 6.05
CA ALA A 202 -4.38 -0.84 6.76
C ALA A 202 -5.57 -1.54 6.13
N GLY A 203 -6.46 -2.08 6.96
CA GLY A 203 -7.65 -2.79 6.53
C GLY A 203 -7.40 -4.25 6.11
N ALA A 204 -6.21 -4.81 6.39
CA ALA A 204 -5.88 -6.20 6.03
C ALA A 204 -6.84 -7.22 6.65
N ALA A 205 -7.24 -7.03 7.91
CA ALA A 205 -8.27 -7.85 8.56
C ALA A 205 -9.71 -7.33 8.37
N GLY A 206 -9.91 -6.36 7.46
CA GLY A 206 -11.22 -5.81 7.11
C GLY A 206 -11.55 -4.48 7.77
N ASP A 207 -12.84 -4.18 7.84
CA ASP A 207 -13.37 -2.89 8.26
C ASP A 207 -13.05 -2.50 9.71
N ALA A 208 -12.87 -3.46 10.61
CA ALA A 208 -12.44 -3.21 11.98
C ALA A 208 -10.97 -2.74 12.07
N ASP A 209 -10.09 -3.33 11.25
CA ASP A 209 -8.68 -2.96 11.17
C ASP A 209 -8.52 -1.54 10.65
N LEU A 210 -9.25 -1.21 9.56
CA LEU A 210 -9.29 0.15 9.03
C LEU A 210 -9.88 1.14 10.06
N LEU A 211 -10.93 0.76 10.81
CA LEU A 211 -11.53 1.62 11.83
C LEU A 211 -10.52 2.04 12.91
N ALA A 212 -9.77 1.07 13.45
CA ALA A 212 -8.74 1.34 14.44
C ALA A 212 -7.70 2.32 13.87
N THR A 213 -7.25 2.05 12.64
CA THR A 213 -6.26 2.86 11.94
C THR A 213 -6.70 4.30 11.79
N VAL A 214 -7.90 4.55 11.23
CA VAL A 214 -8.37 5.92 10.99
C VAL A 214 -8.67 6.71 12.26
N ARG A 215 -9.06 6.04 13.34
CA ARG A 215 -9.23 6.68 14.66
C ARG A 215 -7.89 7.11 15.24
N VAL A 216 -6.86 6.27 15.14
CA VAL A 216 -5.52 6.65 15.62
C VAL A 216 -4.92 7.72 14.73
N ALA A 217 -5.04 7.63 13.41
CA ALA A 217 -4.63 8.68 12.48
C ALA A 217 -5.26 10.02 12.86
N ARG A 218 -6.58 10.06 13.10
CA ARG A 218 -7.27 11.27 13.58
C ARG A 218 -6.67 11.81 14.87
N LYS A 219 -6.48 10.95 15.86
CA LYS A 219 -5.89 11.33 17.15
C LYS A 219 -4.47 11.88 17.00
N VAL A 220 -3.64 11.28 16.16
CA VAL A 220 -2.29 11.76 15.82
C VAL A 220 -2.38 13.16 15.22
N ARG A 221 -3.25 13.38 14.24
CA ARG A 221 -3.39 14.67 13.56
C ARG A 221 -3.93 15.77 14.46
N ASP A 222 -4.85 15.44 15.37
CA ASP A 222 -5.37 16.38 16.37
C ASP A 222 -4.32 16.74 17.42
N THR A 223 -3.42 15.80 17.77
CA THR A 223 -2.40 15.99 18.81
C THR A 223 -1.11 16.63 18.28
N TRP A 224 -0.65 16.18 17.11
CA TRP A 224 0.59 16.60 16.46
C TRP A 224 0.31 16.96 14.99
N PRO A 225 -0.31 18.11 14.71
CA PRO A 225 -0.68 18.51 13.34
C PRO A 225 0.51 18.71 12.39
N TYR A 226 1.75 18.70 12.91
CA TYR A 226 2.98 18.79 12.14
C TYR A 226 3.56 17.43 11.71
N ILE A 227 3.06 16.30 12.23
CA ILE A 227 3.55 14.95 11.91
C ILE A 227 2.85 14.42 10.65
N GLY A 228 3.62 14.00 9.65
CA GLY A 228 3.07 13.31 8.48
C GLY A 228 2.34 12.03 8.89
N VAL A 229 1.19 11.76 8.26
CA VAL A 229 0.45 10.50 8.43
C VAL A 229 0.20 9.89 7.07
N GLU A 230 0.85 8.78 6.81
CA GLU A 230 0.59 7.93 5.67
C GLU A 230 -0.37 6.80 6.09
N ILE A 231 -1.29 6.46 5.19
CA ILE A 231 -2.15 5.29 5.36
C ILE A 231 -2.07 4.48 4.07
N GLY A 232 -1.14 3.53 4.03
CA GLY A 232 -1.07 2.47 3.04
C GLY A 232 -2.19 1.46 3.23
N GLN A 233 -2.94 1.15 2.18
CA GLN A 233 -4.05 0.20 2.21
C GLN A 233 -3.55 -1.22 1.93
N ALA A 234 -4.19 -2.24 2.51
CA ALA A 234 -3.85 -3.64 2.24
C ALA A 234 -4.39 -4.17 0.90
N ALA A 235 -5.47 -3.58 0.38
CA ALA A 235 -6.18 -4.10 -0.78
C ALA A 235 -7.11 -3.06 -1.41
N GLU A 236 -7.52 -3.34 -2.66
CA GLU A 236 -8.41 -2.46 -3.40
C GLU A 236 -9.85 -2.44 -2.87
N LEU A 237 -10.20 -3.32 -1.93
CA LEU A 237 -11.53 -3.41 -1.35
C LEU A 237 -11.43 -3.78 0.12
N VAL A 238 -11.98 -2.92 0.98
CA VAL A 238 -12.08 -3.20 2.42
C VAL A 238 -13.12 -4.30 2.64
N LEU A 239 -12.69 -5.43 3.20
CA LEU A 239 -13.59 -6.54 3.50
C LEU A 239 -14.44 -6.24 4.74
N GLY A 240 -15.74 -6.54 4.66
CA GLY A 240 -16.66 -6.39 5.80
C GLY A 240 -16.67 -7.60 6.72
N MET A 241 -15.59 -7.82 7.46
CA MET A 241 -15.53 -8.89 8.47
C MET A 241 -16.45 -8.60 9.65
N HIS A 242 -16.63 -7.33 10.01
CA HIS A 242 -17.70 -6.87 10.89
C HIS A 242 -18.94 -6.48 10.06
N GLY A 243 -18.73 -5.69 9.01
CA GLY A 243 -19.71 -5.34 7.96
C GLY A 243 -20.62 -4.14 8.26
N GLU A 244 -20.49 -3.54 9.45
CA GLU A 244 -21.39 -2.48 9.93
C GLU A 244 -20.64 -1.26 10.50
N LEU A 245 -19.30 -1.29 10.45
CA LEU A 245 -18.49 -0.22 11.02
C LEU A 245 -18.48 0.99 10.09
N GLU A 246 -18.55 2.17 10.72
CA GLU A 246 -18.58 3.45 10.03
C GLU A 246 -17.53 4.40 10.64
N TYR A 247 -16.98 5.25 9.78
CA TYR A 247 -16.17 6.40 10.18
C TYR A 247 -16.84 7.66 9.62
N GLU A 248 -17.19 8.61 10.51
CA GLU A 248 -17.91 9.84 10.16
C GLU A 248 -19.15 9.61 9.27
N GLY A 249 -19.93 8.56 9.56
CA GLY A 249 -21.13 8.19 8.81
C GLY A 249 -20.88 7.51 7.47
N THR A 250 -19.61 7.25 7.12
CA THR A 250 -19.23 6.45 5.94
C THR A 250 -18.95 5.01 6.38
N ARG A 251 -19.69 4.05 5.82
CA ARG A 251 -19.43 2.63 6.04
C ARG A 251 -18.05 2.24 5.53
N LEU A 252 -17.25 1.56 6.34
CA LEU A 252 -15.88 1.15 5.98
C LEU A 252 -15.88 -0.11 5.10
N ALA A 253 -16.75 -1.07 5.39
CA ALA A 253 -16.90 -2.27 4.57
C ALA A 253 -17.34 -1.94 3.14
N GLY A 254 -16.64 -2.49 2.16
CA GLY A 254 -16.97 -2.34 0.74
C GLY A 254 -16.40 -1.08 0.09
N GLN A 255 -15.58 -0.31 0.78
CA GLN A 255 -14.90 0.85 0.19
C GLN A 255 -13.82 0.40 -0.78
N TRP A 256 -13.98 0.85 -2.03
CA TRP A 256 -12.99 0.79 -3.12
C TRP A 256 -11.99 1.95 -2.99
N PRO A 257 -10.89 2.02 -3.78
CA PRO A 257 -9.79 2.94 -3.49
C PRO A 257 -10.20 4.41 -3.37
N LEU A 258 -11.14 4.89 -4.20
CA LEU A 258 -11.65 6.26 -4.08
C LEU A 258 -12.40 6.50 -2.76
N GLY A 259 -13.19 5.52 -2.31
CA GLY A 259 -13.87 5.58 -1.02
C GLY A 259 -12.90 5.50 0.16
N GLN A 260 -11.87 4.65 0.05
CA GLN A 260 -10.79 4.55 1.02
C GLN A 260 -10.05 5.89 1.15
N LEU A 261 -9.73 6.55 0.03
CA LEU A 261 -9.14 7.90 0.02
C LEU A 261 -10.00 8.87 0.84
N LYS A 262 -11.32 8.94 0.58
CA LYS A 262 -12.19 9.89 1.31
C LYS A 262 -12.22 9.62 2.80
N VAL A 263 -12.22 8.35 3.19
CA VAL A 263 -12.12 7.95 4.61
C VAL A 263 -10.78 8.36 5.20
N CYS A 264 -9.67 8.17 4.49
CA CYS A 264 -8.33 8.54 4.96
C CYS A 264 -8.13 10.06 5.04
N GLU A 265 -8.62 10.83 4.06
CA GLU A 265 -8.66 12.29 4.10
C GLU A 265 -9.49 12.78 5.30
N ALA A 266 -10.68 12.20 5.49
CA ALA A 266 -11.54 12.48 6.63
C ALA A 266 -10.88 12.07 7.96
N ALA A 267 -9.97 11.10 7.96
CA ALA A 267 -9.16 10.69 9.11
C ALA A 267 -7.93 11.58 9.34
N GLY A 268 -7.54 12.38 8.35
CA GLY A 268 -6.49 13.38 8.44
C GLY A 268 -5.14 12.90 7.91
N ALA A 269 -5.14 11.79 7.16
CA ALA A 269 -3.96 11.37 6.41
C ALA A 269 -3.40 12.55 5.59
N THR A 270 -2.08 12.61 5.52
CA THR A 270 -1.33 13.57 4.68
C THR A 270 -0.77 12.90 3.44
N ILE A 271 -0.67 11.57 3.40
CA ILE A 271 -0.34 10.77 2.23
C ILE A 271 -1.32 9.58 2.19
N PHE A 272 -1.82 9.24 1.01
CA PHE A 272 -2.69 8.07 0.82
C PHE A 272 -2.04 7.04 -0.08
N GLY A 273 -1.94 5.79 0.42
CA GLY A 273 -1.36 4.68 -0.33
C GLY A 273 -2.39 3.66 -0.81
N PRO A 274 -2.96 3.78 -2.03
CA PRO A 274 -3.87 2.76 -2.53
C PRO A 274 -3.11 1.50 -2.94
N ALA A 275 -3.60 0.33 -2.50
CA ALA A 275 -3.12 -0.96 -2.99
C ALA A 275 -4.13 -1.61 -3.94
N VAL A 276 -3.65 -2.09 -5.08
CA VAL A 276 -4.44 -2.94 -5.99
C VAL A 276 -3.77 -4.28 -6.15
N LYS A 277 -4.40 -5.33 -5.63
CA LYS A 277 -3.86 -6.69 -5.74
C LYS A 277 -3.80 -7.17 -7.17
N LEU A 278 -2.74 -7.90 -7.50
CA LEU A 278 -2.65 -8.55 -8.80
C LEU A 278 -3.42 -9.89 -8.87
N ASN A 279 -3.51 -10.40 -10.09
CA ASN A 279 -3.84 -11.78 -10.39
C ASN A 279 -2.59 -12.46 -10.98
N THR A 280 -2.05 -13.45 -10.25
CA THR A 280 -0.80 -14.15 -10.61
C THR A 280 -0.87 -14.89 -11.94
N THR A 281 -2.07 -15.28 -12.37
CA THR A 281 -2.31 -16.00 -13.63
C THR A 281 -2.46 -15.09 -14.84
N LYS A 282 -2.46 -13.77 -14.63
CA LYS A 282 -2.65 -12.75 -15.67
C LYS A 282 -1.32 -12.10 -16.04
N SER A 283 -1.23 -11.53 -17.23
CA SER A 283 -0.04 -10.83 -17.67
C SER A 283 0.20 -9.56 -16.86
N LEU A 284 1.43 -9.06 -16.92
CA LEU A 284 1.81 -7.76 -16.37
C LEU A 284 0.94 -6.63 -16.93
N ALA A 285 0.66 -6.64 -18.23
CA ALA A 285 -0.16 -5.65 -18.90
C ALA A 285 -1.60 -5.65 -18.34
N TRP A 286 -2.21 -6.84 -18.20
CA TRP A 286 -3.54 -6.98 -17.61
C TRP A 286 -3.60 -6.43 -16.18
N ASN A 287 -2.61 -6.79 -15.34
CA ASN A 287 -2.56 -6.35 -13.95
C ASN A 287 -2.35 -4.84 -13.83
N THR A 288 -1.49 -4.27 -14.68
CA THR A 288 -1.20 -2.83 -14.69
C THR A 288 -2.41 -2.02 -15.18
N ALA A 289 -3.07 -2.44 -16.26
CA ALA A 289 -4.28 -1.78 -16.75
C ALA A 289 -5.40 -1.80 -15.70
N ARG A 290 -5.57 -2.92 -15.00
CA ARG A 290 -6.51 -3.02 -13.87
C ARG A 290 -6.17 -2.04 -12.75
N ALA A 291 -4.91 -1.97 -12.34
CA ALA A 291 -4.45 -1.03 -11.31
C ALA A 291 -4.70 0.42 -11.74
N CYS A 292 -4.31 0.78 -12.96
CA CYS A 292 -4.50 2.13 -13.49
C CYS A 292 -5.98 2.54 -13.52
N THR A 293 -6.86 1.62 -13.93
CA THR A 293 -8.31 1.86 -13.98
C THR A 293 -8.91 2.16 -12.60
N LEU A 294 -8.39 1.52 -11.54
CA LEU A 294 -8.86 1.73 -10.17
C LEU A 294 -8.24 2.96 -9.50
N ILE A 295 -7.00 3.32 -9.85
CA ILE A 295 -6.23 4.40 -9.22
C ILE A 295 -6.47 5.75 -9.90
N LYS A 296 -6.63 5.82 -11.22
CA LYS A 296 -6.91 7.07 -11.94
C LYS A 296 -8.03 7.94 -11.33
N PRO A 297 -9.20 7.39 -10.92
CA PRO A 297 -10.22 8.23 -10.26
C PRO A 297 -9.82 8.69 -8.85
N VAL A 298 -8.89 7.99 -8.17
CA VAL A 298 -8.36 8.38 -6.85
C VAL A 298 -7.57 9.67 -6.97
N THR A 299 -6.56 9.69 -7.84
CA THR A 299 -5.67 10.85 -8.03
C THR A 299 -6.43 12.05 -8.58
N ALA A 300 -7.42 11.85 -9.45
CA ALA A 300 -8.29 12.91 -9.96
C ALA A 300 -9.10 13.63 -8.85
N GLU A 301 -9.30 12.98 -7.71
CA GLU A 301 -10.15 13.46 -6.61
C GLU A 301 -9.39 13.74 -5.30
N ALA A 302 -8.11 13.37 -5.23
CA ALA A 302 -7.28 13.49 -4.04
C ALA A 302 -6.96 14.96 -3.72
N ARG A 303 -6.96 15.26 -2.42
CA ARG A 303 -6.53 16.55 -1.84
C ARG A 303 -5.19 16.43 -1.11
N ILE A 304 -4.68 15.21 -1.02
CA ILE A 304 -3.41 14.82 -0.42
C ILE A 304 -2.63 13.99 -1.44
N PRO A 305 -1.29 13.99 -1.39
CA PRO A 305 -0.46 13.15 -2.23
C PRO A 305 -0.90 11.68 -2.23
N VAL A 306 -0.89 11.08 -3.41
CA VAL A 306 -1.16 9.65 -3.62
C VAL A 306 0.14 8.92 -3.93
N HIS A 307 0.61 8.15 -2.97
CA HIS A 307 1.81 7.33 -3.08
C HIS A 307 1.39 5.88 -3.28
N VAL A 308 1.33 5.40 -4.51
CA VAL A 308 0.74 4.07 -4.77
C VAL A 308 1.63 2.99 -4.17
N ASN A 309 1.05 2.11 -3.34
CA ASN A 309 1.73 0.89 -2.90
C ASN A 309 2.08 0.05 -4.14
N ALA A 310 3.33 0.13 -4.57
CA ALA A 310 3.87 -0.47 -5.78
C ALA A 310 5.01 -1.45 -5.46
N GLY A 311 4.73 -2.33 -4.50
CA GLY A 311 5.61 -3.42 -4.07
C GLY A 311 5.14 -4.80 -4.55
N MET A 312 5.82 -5.83 -4.05
CA MET A 312 5.48 -7.24 -4.29
C MET A 312 3.99 -7.49 -4.05
N GLY A 313 3.23 -7.82 -5.09
CA GLY A 313 1.84 -8.18 -4.93
C GLY A 313 0.81 -7.12 -5.34
N VAL A 314 1.24 -5.88 -5.58
CA VAL A 314 0.35 -4.71 -5.68
C VAL A 314 0.82 -3.74 -6.77
N GLY A 315 -0.04 -2.81 -7.19
CA GLY A 315 0.32 -1.77 -8.16
C GLY A 315 0.67 -2.30 -9.56
N GLY A 316 0.27 -3.53 -9.89
CA GLY A 316 0.67 -4.21 -11.13
C GLY A 316 2.03 -4.91 -11.06
N ILE A 317 2.76 -4.78 -9.96
CA ILE A 317 4.08 -5.39 -9.75
C ILE A 317 3.92 -6.88 -9.43
N PRO A 318 4.74 -7.77 -10.04
CA PRO A 318 4.61 -9.20 -9.80
C PRO A 318 4.79 -9.62 -8.34
N MET A 319 4.09 -10.68 -7.93
CA MET A 319 4.30 -11.34 -6.64
C MET A 319 5.58 -12.17 -6.70
N THR A 320 6.69 -11.56 -6.34
CA THR A 320 7.97 -12.24 -6.13
C THR A 320 8.83 -11.39 -5.19
N PRO A 321 9.66 -12.02 -4.32
CA PRO A 321 10.56 -11.28 -3.43
C PRO A 321 11.55 -10.37 -4.15
N TYR A 322 11.86 -10.67 -5.41
CA TYR A 322 12.78 -9.90 -6.24
C TYR A 322 12.08 -9.57 -7.57
N PRO A 323 11.22 -8.55 -7.61
CA PRO A 323 10.45 -8.23 -8.80
C PRO A 323 11.41 -7.83 -9.94
N PRO A 324 11.26 -8.44 -11.14
CA PRO A 324 12.14 -8.13 -12.26
C PRO A 324 12.03 -6.66 -12.64
N VAL A 325 13.17 -5.99 -12.77
CA VAL A 325 13.26 -4.55 -13.12
C VAL A 325 12.49 -4.22 -14.40
N ASP A 326 12.42 -5.14 -15.37
CA ASP A 326 11.62 -4.95 -16.58
C ASP A 326 10.11 -4.82 -16.31
N ALA A 327 9.62 -5.55 -15.31
CA ALA A 327 8.22 -5.50 -14.90
C ALA A 327 7.93 -4.29 -14.02
N THR A 328 8.75 -4.10 -12.97
CA THR A 328 8.60 -3.00 -12.02
C THR A 328 8.59 -1.66 -12.72
N SER A 329 9.55 -1.43 -13.61
CA SER A 329 9.70 -0.16 -14.31
C SER A 329 8.54 0.16 -15.27
N ARG A 330 7.93 -0.84 -15.92
CA ARG A 330 6.77 -0.64 -16.80
C ARG A 330 5.51 -0.31 -16.03
N ALA A 331 5.24 -1.05 -14.97
CA ALA A 331 4.08 -0.81 -14.12
C ALA A 331 4.22 0.56 -13.43
N SER A 332 5.40 0.89 -12.90
CA SER A 332 5.68 2.20 -12.28
C SER A 332 5.47 3.35 -13.26
N ARG A 333 6.07 3.27 -14.46
CA ARG A 333 5.85 4.28 -15.50
C ARG A 333 4.37 4.40 -15.87
N ALA A 334 3.67 3.29 -16.06
CA ALA A 334 2.25 3.30 -16.39
C ALA A 334 1.41 4.00 -15.30
N LEU A 335 1.72 3.76 -14.02
CA LEU A 335 1.04 4.46 -12.92
C LEU A 335 1.30 5.96 -12.96
N VAL A 336 2.53 6.40 -13.22
CA VAL A 336 2.85 7.84 -13.38
C VAL A 336 2.14 8.43 -14.60
N ASP A 337 2.32 7.81 -15.77
CA ASP A 337 1.83 8.35 -17.04
C ASP A 337 0.30 8.40 -17.11
N ILE A 338 -0.39 7.35 -16.63
CA ILE A 338 -1.86 7.22 -16.70
C ILE A 338 -2.54 7.81 -15.46
N CYS A 339 -2.03 7.51 -14.27
CA CYS A 339 -2.72 7.89 -13.03
C CYS A 339 -2.25 9.23 -12.47
N LYS A 340 -1.10 9.77 -12.91
CA LYS A 340 -0.57 11.06 -12.41
C LYS A 340 -0.43 11.05 -10.89
N ILE A 341 0.14 9.96 -10.38
CA ILE A 341 0.43 9.76 -8.96
C ILE A 341 1.56 10.68 -8.51
N ASP A 342 1.65 10.93 -7.20
CA ASP A 342 2.64 11.84 -6.61
C ASP A 342 3.89 11.10 -6.11
N GLY A 343 3.75 9.80 -5.81
CA GLY A 343 4.84 8.94 -5.39
C GLY A 343 4.55 7.45 -5.53
N LEU A 344 5.58 6.63 -5.32
CA LEU A 344 5.61 5.17 -5.43
C LEU A 344 6.53 4.59 -4.37
#